data_AF-A0A6C0Q1K4-F1
#
_entry.id   AF-A0A6C0Q1K4-F1
#
_cell.length_a   1.000
_cell.length_b   1.000
_cell.length_c   1.000
_cell.angle_alpha   90.00
_cell.angle_beta   90.00
_cell.angle_gamma   90.00
#
_symmetry.space_group_name_H-M   'P 1'
#
loop_
_entity.id
_entity.type
_entity.pdbx_description
1 polymer ?
#
loop_
_entity_poly.entity_id
_entity_poly.type
_entity_poly.pdbx_seq_one_letter_code
_entity_poly.pdbx_strand_id
1 'polypeptide(L)'
;MAGRLPVDYFDPVTSFSQSIMGAHAVTVAVELHAGGESVRQAAAADSVTIPSRPRRARHRIEEARGYQLDRQPDVALATLDKAHEAAPETIKYNGYAKRIVLEEVESKSPERKRRASALAVKMGLLAA
;
A
#
# COMPACT_ATOMS: atom_id res chain seq x y z
N MET A 1 -24.64 -3.08 -5.39
CA MET A 1 -24.26 -4.34 -6.07
C MET A 1 -23.51 -5.27 -5.12
N ALA A 2 -22.28 -4.95 -4.69
CA ALA A 2 -21.51 -5.80 -3.77
C ALA A 2 -22.20 -6.01 -2.40
N GLY A 3 -22.80 -4.96 -1.82
CA GLY A 3 -23.52 -5.03 -0.54
C GLY A 3 -24.72 -5.98 -0.47
N ARG A 4 -25.08 -6.65 -1.58
CA ARG A 4 -26.12 -7.68 -1.64
C ARG A 4 -25.56 -9.10 -1.52
N LEU A 5 -24.24 -9.26 -1.53
CA LEU A 5 -23.57 -10.56 -1.34
C LEU A 5 -23.46 -10.91 0.15
N PRO A 6 -23.29 -12.19 0.51
CA PRO A 6 -22.88 -12.58 1.86
C PRO A 6 -21.54 -11.90 2.25
N VAL A 7 -21.36 -11.62 3.54
CA VAL A 7 -20.14 -10.97 4.07
C VAL A 7 -18.89 -11.83 3.83
N ASP A 8 -19.05 -13.14 3.85
CA ASP A 8 -18.00 -14.15 3.63
C ASP A 8 -17.85 -14.55 2.15
N TYR A 9 -18.65 -13.99 1.24
CA TYR A 9 -18.55 -14.30 -0.18
C TYR A 9 -17.22 -13.83 -0.76
N PHE A 10 -16.55 -14.75 -1.46
CA PHE A 10 -15.35 -14.48 -2.23
C PHE A 10 -15.39 -15.28 -3.54
N ASP A 11 -15.35 -14.58 -4.67
CA ASP A 11 -15.23 -15.22 -5.98
C ASP A 11 -13.78 -15.68 -6.22
N PRO A 12 -13.51 -16.98 -6.39
CA PRO A 12 -12.14 -17.49 -6.46
C PRO A 12 -11.38 -17.06 -7.72
N VAL A 13 -12.08 -16.75 -8.81
CA VAL A 13 -11.47 -16.42 -10.11
C VAL A 13 -11.15 -14.94 -10.18
N THR A 14 -12.14 -14.11 -9.88
CA THR A 14 -12.05 -12.64 -9.99
C THR A 14 -11.56 -11.99 -8.69
N SER A 15 -11.61 -12.71 -7.57
CA SER A 15 -11.43 -12.17 -6.22
C SER A 15 -12.46 -11.12 -5.82
N PHE A 16 -13.59 -11.05 -6.54
CA PHE A 16 -14.69 -10.14 -6.22
C PHE A 16 -15.32 -10.51 -4.88
N SER A 17 -15.54 -9.50 -4.05
CA SER A 17 -16.12 -9.63 -2.71
C SER A 17 -16.57 -8.25 -2.23
N GLN A 18 -17.29 -8.20 -1.11
CA GLN A 18 -17.53 -6.91 -0.44
C GLN A 18 -16.24 -6.29 0.07
N SER A 19 -15.36 -7.11 0.63
CA SER A 19 -14.14 -6.66 1.29
C SER A 19 -13.19 -5.94 0.31
N ILE A 20 -13.06 -6.41 -0.93
CA ILE A 20 -12.18 -5.77 -1.91
C ILE A 20 -12.66 -4.38 -2.39
N MET A 21 -13.92 -4.00 -2.13
CA MET A 21 -14.45 -2.69 -2.55
C MET A 21 -13.71 -1.53 -1.86
N GLY A 22 -13.36 -1.68 -0.58
CA GLY A 22 -12.55 -0.68 0.13
C GLY A 22 -11.18 -0.50 -0.51
N ALA A 23 -10.55 -1.60 -0.93
CA ALA A 23 -9.26 -1.54 -1.61
C ALA A 23 -9.33 -0.79 -2.95
N HIS A 24 -10.39 -0.99 -3.72
CA HIS A 24 -10.61 -0.24 -4.96
C HIS A 24 -10.95 1.23 -4.71
N ALA A 25 -11.67 1.56 -3.63
CA ALA A 25 -11.95 2.95 -3.26
C ALA A 25 -10.67 3.73 -2.97
N VAL A 26 -9.68 3.12 -2.30
CA VAL A 26 -8.34 3.70 -2.12
C VAL A 26 -7.69 4.00 -3.46
N THR A 27 -7.66 3.03 -4.39
CA THR A 27 -7.07 3.25 -5.72
C THR A 27 -7.75 4.40 -6.45
N VAL A 28 -9.09 4.48 -6.44
CA VAL A 28 -9.82 5.58 -7.07
C VAL A 28 -9.42 6.94 -6.48
N ALA A 29 -9.37 7.06 -5.15
CA ALA A 29 -8.98 8.30 -4.49
C ALA A 29 -7.54 8.72 -4.81
N VAL A 30 -6.61 7.74 -4.86
CA VAL A 30 -5.21 7.94 -5.21
C VAL A 30 -5.06 8.42 -6.65
N GLU A 31 -5.72 7.77 -7.61
CA GLU A 31 -5.64 8.17 -9.03
C GLU A 31 -6.28 9.55 -9.27
N LEU A 32 -7.31 9.91 -8.49
CA LEU A 32 -7.89 11.26 -8.48
C LEU A 32 -7.04 12.29 -7.72
N HIS A 33 -5.87 11.91 -7.19
CA HIS A 33 -4.97 12.77 -6.42
C HIS A 33 -5.63 13.43 -5.19
N ALA A 34 -6.66 12.80 -4.64
CA ALA A 34 -7.42 13.32 -3.50
C ALA A 34 -6.79 12.86 -2.18
N GLY A 35 -5.61 13.39 -1.80
CA GLY A 35 -4.79 12.91 -0.67
C GLY A 35 -5.58 12.62 0.63
N GLY A 36 -6.34 13.60 1.13
CA GLY A 36 -7.14 13.40 2.35
C GLY A 36 -8.25 12.35 2.20
N GLU A 37 -8.84 12.20 1.00
CA GLU A 37 -9.80 11.12 0.73
C GLU A 37 -9.10 9.76 0.64
N SER A 38 -7.91 9.69 0.03
CA SER A 38 -7.11 8.47 -0.04
C SER A 38 -6.80 7.92 1.35
N VAL A 39 -6.44 8.80 2.29
CA VAL A 39 -6.19 8.42 3.68
C VAL A 39 -7.47 7.98 4.38
N ARG A 40 -8.61 8.68 4.16
CA ARG A 40 -9.91 8.25 4.72
C ARG A 40 -10.30 6.86 4.23
N GLN A 41 -10.16 6.59 2.93
CA GLN A 41 -10.47 5.28 2.36
C GLN A 41 -9.49 4.21 2.83
N ALA A 42 -8.20 4.53 2.98
CA ALA A 42 -7.21 3.59 3.50
C ALA A 42 -7.54 3.19 4.95
N ALA A 43 -7.89 4.17 5.80
CA ALA A 43 -8.31 3.89 7.17
C ALA A 43 -9.60 3.06 7.23
N ALA A 44 -10.58 3.35 6.35
CA ALA A 44 -11.81 2.58 6.25
C ALA A 44 -11.59 1.15 5.73
N ALA A 45 -10.56 0.95 4.91
CA ALA A 45 -10.21 -0.34 4.31
C ALA A 45 -9.23 -1.18 5.15
N ASP A 46 -8.68 -0.69 6.26
CA ASP A 46 -7.63 -1.45 6.99
C ASP A 46 -8.16 -2.77 7.59
N SER A 47 -9.48 -2.87 7.85
CA SER A 47 -10.13 -4.12 8.27
C SER A 47 -10.35 -5.12 7.12
N VAL A 48 -10.08 -4.74 5.88
CA VAL A 48 -10.23 -5.60 4.69
C VAL A 48 -9.18 -6.70 4.73
N THR A 49 -9.63 -7.93 4.94
CA THR A 49 -8.78 -9.11 4.81
C THR A 49 -8.72 -9.53 3.35
N ILE A 50 -7.62 -9.23 2.66
CA ILE A 50 -7.32 -9.76 1.32
C ILE A 50 -6.50 -11.06 1.50
N PRO A 51 -7.06 -12.25 1.25
CA PRO A 51 -6.35 -13.51 1.50
C PRO A 51 -5.09 -13.65 0.63
N SER A 52 -5.22 -13.29 -0.65
CA SER A 52 -4.12 -13.36 -1.63
C SER A 52 -2.98 -12.41 -1.25
N ARG A 53 -1.83 -12.98 -0.87
CA ARG A 53 -0.63 -12.23 -0.46
C ARG A 53 -0.19 -11.17 -1.47
N PRO A 54 -0.07 -11.46 -2.79
CA PRO A 54 0.32 -10.45 -3.77
C PRO A 54 -0.71 -9.33 -3.93
N ARG A 55 -2.01 -9.65 -3.87
CA ARG A 55 -3.07 -8.62 -3.95
C ARG A 55 -3.05 -7.73 -2.71
N ARG A 56 -2.85 -8.30 -1.53
CA ARG A 56 -2.69 -7.55 -0.28
C ARG A 56 -1.49 -6.61 -0.35
N ALA A 57 -0.34 -7.08 -0.83
CA ALA A 57 0.84 -6.23 -1.01
C ALA A 57 0.57 -5.08 -1.99
N ARG A 58 -0.10 -5.32 -3.12
CA ARG A 58 -0.50 -4.24 -4.05
C ARG A 58 -1.41 -3.22 -3.37
N HIS A 59 -2.39 -3.68 -2.60
CA HIS A 59 -3.28 -2.77 -1.87
C HIS A 59 -2.50 -1.92 -0.85
N ARG A 60 -1.58 -2.51 -0.08
CA ARG A 60 -0.70 -1.77 0.83
C ARG A 60 0.16 -0.71 0.10
N ILE A 61 0.57 -0.98 -1.14
CA ILE A 61 1.28 0.02 -1.97
C ILE A 61 0.35 1.17 -2.35
N GLU A 62 -0.92 0.90 -2.68
CA GLU A 62 -1.92 1.95 -2.95
C GLU A 62 -2.20 2.81 -1.71
N GLU A 63 -2.33 2.20 -0.53
CA GLU A 63 -2.43 2.94 0.73
C GLU A 63 -1.22 3.84 0.96
N ALA A 64 0.00 3.33 0.73
CA ALA A 64 1.23 4.11 0.85
C ALA A 64 1.27 5.31 -0.13
N ARG A 65 0.76 5.13 -1.36
CA ARG A 65 0.57 6.25 -2.31
C ARG A 65 -0.40 7.29 -1.75
N GLY A 66 -1.50 6.85 -1.12
CA GLY A 66 -2.46 7.73 -0.46
C GLY A 66 -1.84 8.55 0.67
N TYR A 67 -1.10 7.90 1.57
CA TYR A 67 -0.37 8.58 2.64
C TYR A 67 0.71 9.53 2.11
N GLN A 68 1.39 9.18 1.01
CA GLN A 68 2.35 10.09 0.38
C GLN A 68 1.67 11.35 -0.16
N LEU A 69 0.54 11.21 -0.88
CA LEU A 69 -0.22 12.34 -1.41
C LEU A 69 -0.70 13.30 -0.30
N ASP A 70 -1.06 12.75 0.86
CA ASP A 70 -1.48 13.54 2.03
C ASP A 70 -0.31 14.07 2.89
N ARG A 71 0.94 13.91 2.42
CA ARG A 71 2.16 14.34 3.13
C ARG A 71 2.35 13.64 4.48
N GLN A 72 2.07 12.35 4.55
CA GLN A 72 2.31 11.47 5.70
C GLN A 72 3.41 10.41 5.41
N PRO A 73 4.67 10.83 5.17
CA PRO A 73 5.74 9.95 4.68
C PRO A 73 6.14 8.83 5.65
N ASP A 74 6.09 9.06 6.97
CA ASP A 74 6.43 8.02 7.95
C ASP A 74 5.40 6.88 7.96
N VAL A 75 4.12 7.22 7.72
CA VAL A 75 3.02 6.25 7.59
C VAL A 75 3.10 5.54 6.23
N ALA A 76 3.39 6.27 5.15
CA ALA A 76 3.63 5.68 3.84
C ALA A 76 4.73 4.62 3.89
N LEU A 77 5.87 4.95 4.52
CA LEU A 77 7.00 4.04 4.66
C LEU A 77 6.66 2.81 5.51
N ALA A 78 5.99 3.00 6.65
CA ALA A 78 5.52 1.88 7.48
C ALA A 78 4.51 0.97 6.73
N THR A 79 3.71 1.55 5.84
CA THR A 79 2.76 0.79 5.02
C THR A 79 3.49 -0.01 3.94
N LEU A 80 4.59 0.51 3.38
CA LEU A 80 5.44 -0.25 2.46
C LEU A 80 6.20 -1.40 3.15
N ASP A 81 6.57 -1.26 4.42
CA ASP A 81 7.08 -2.38 5.22
C ASP A 81 6.05 -3.53 5.28
N LYS A 82 4.77 -3.21 5.58
CA LYS A 82 3.67 -4.20 5.56
C LYS A 82 3.47 -4.82 4.17
N ALA A 83 3.65 -4.04 3.10
CA ALA A 83 3.58 -4.56 1.73
C ALA A 83 4.71 -5.57 1.45
N HIS A 84 5.92 -5.29 1.92
CA HIS A 84 7.06 -6.20 1.84
C HIS A 84 6.83 -7.49 2.63
N GLU A 85 6.35 -7.40 3.87
CA GLU A 85 5.97 -8.57 4.67
C GLU A 85 4.90 -9.43 3.98
N ALA A 86 3.91 -8.77 3.35
CA ALA A 86 2.86 -9.45 2.64
C ALA A 86 3.40 -10.24 1.43
N ALA A 87 4.14 -9.60 0.53
CA ALA A 87 4.75 -10.26 -0.63
C ALA A 87 6.00 -9.49 -1.12
N PRO A 88 7.22 -9.93 -0.73
CA PRO A 88 8.48 -9.24 -1.06
C PRO A 88 8.66 -9.00 -2.56
N GLU A 89 8.36 -10.00 -3.39
CA GLU A 89 8.50 -9.94 -4.84
C GLU A 89 7.55 -8.91 -5.46
N THR A 90 6.36 -8.74 -4.88
CA THR A 90 5.36 -7.80 -5.41
C THR A 90 5.81 -6.35 -5.22
N ILE A 91 6.30 -6.00 -4.03
CA ILE A 91 6.80 -4.64 -3.78
C ILE A 91 8.12 -4.40 -4.51
N LYS A 92 9.02 -5.39 -4.55
CA LYS A 92 10.34 -5.29 -5.17
C LYS A 92 10.28 -4.81 -6.62
N TYR A 93 9.26 -5.19 -7.38
CA TYR A 93 9.10 -4.80 -8.78
C TYR A 93 8.05 -3.71 -9.02
N ASN A 94 7.46 -3.12 -7.98
CA ASN A 94 6.47 -2.05 -8.12
C ASN A 94 7.14 -0.66 -8.22
N GLY A 95 6.91 0.05 -9.32
CA GLY A 95 7.52 1.37 -9.58
C GLY A 95 7.13 2.47 -8.57
N TYR A 96 5.88 2.48 -8.09
CA TYR A 96 5.44 3.47 -7.11
C TYR A 96 6.10 3.26 -5.75
N ALA A 97 6.19 2.01 -5.29
CA ALA A 97 6.88 1.69 -4.05
C ALA A 97 8.37 2.09 -4.12
N LYS A 98 9.05 1.79 -5.23
CA LYS A 98 10.45 2.20 -5.44
C LYS A 98 10.61 3.71 -5.35
N ARG A 99 9.74 4.47 -6.02
CA ARG A 99 9.78 5.93 -6.01
C ARG A 99 9.64 6.48 -4.60
N ILE A 100 8.65 6.02 -3.83
CA ILE A 100 8.42 6.46 -2.44
C ILE A 100 9.64 6.14 -1.57
N VAL A 101 10.16 4.92 -1.64
CA VAL A 101 11.32 4.51 -0.82
C VAL A 101 12.56 5.34 -1.16
N LEU A 102 12.86 5.56 -2.44
CA LEU A 102 14.02 6.35 -2.86
C LEU A 102 13.89 7.83 -2.48
N GLU A 103 12.68 8.39 -2.51
CA GLU A 103 12.42 9.74 -2.02
C GLU A 103 12.74 9.85 -0.51
N GLU A 104 12.31 8.89 0.29
CA GLU A 104 12.57 8.90 1.74
C GLU A 104 14.01 8.54 2.13
N VAL A 105 14.78 7.89 1.25
CA VAL A 105 16.23 7.69 1.43
C VAL A 105 16.98 9.04 1.43
N GLU A 106 16.46 10.04 0.72
CA GLU A 106 17.00 11.40 0.69
C GLU A 106 16.40 12.31 1.78
N SER A 107 15.62 11.75 2.71
CA SER A 107 15.01 12.51 3.79
C SER A 107 16.06 13.19 4.68
N LYS A 108 15.75 14.44 5.09
CA LYS A 108 16.54 15.18 6.09
C LYS A 108 16.37 14.61 7.50
N SER A 109 15.34 13.79 7.75
CA SER A 109 15.16 13.09 9.02
C SER A 109 16.10 11.87 9.06
N PRO A 110 17.08 11.82 9.99
CA PRO A 110 18.01 10.69 10.06
C PRO A 110 17.30 9.36 10.32
N GLU A 111 16.25 9.36 11.14
CA GLU A 111 15.50 8.14 11.44
C GLU A 111 14.76 7.62 10.20
N ARG A 112 14.07 8.51 9.49
CA ARG A 112 13.32 8.13 8.30
C ARG A 112 14.24 7.66 7.19
N LYS A 113 15.34 8.38 6.96
CA LYS A 113 16.40 7.96 6.04
C LYS A 113 16.88 6.54 6.35
N ARG A 114 17.21 6.23 7.62
CA ARG A 114 17.64 4.88 8.02
C ARG A 114 16.59 3.82 7.71
N ARG A 115 15.32 4.06 8.05
CA ARG A 115 14.22 3.13 7.77
C ARG A 115 14.03 2.91 6.27
N ALA A 116 14.07 3.99 5.50
CA ALA A 116 13.93 3.95 4.04
C ALA A 116 15.10 3.20 3.40
N SER A 117 16.33 3.46 3.82
CA SER A 117 17.52 2.72 3.35
C SER A 117 17.41 1.23 3.69
N ALA A 118 16.96 0.86 4.90
CA ALA A 118 16.78 -0.54 5.26
C ALA A 118 15.75 -1.24 4.36
N LEU A 119 14.62 -0.59 4.07
CA LEU A 119 13.62 -1.13 3.13
C LEU A 119 14.15 -1.17 1.69
N ALA A 120 14.94 -0.16 1.27
CA ALA A 120 15.58 -0.13 -0.04
C ALA A 120 16.54 -1.31 -0.24
N VAL A 121 17.32 -1.67 0.78
CA VAL A 121 18.18 -2.87 0.77
C VAL A 121 17.34 -4.14 0.62
N LYS A 122 16.26 -4.30 1.39
CA LYS A 122 15.33 -5.44 1.27
C LYS A 122 14.72 -5.55 -0.13
N MET A 123 14.41 -4.41 -0.75
CA MET A 123 13.90 -4.33 -2.12
C MET A 123 14.99 -4.49 -3.19
N GLY A 124 16.27 -4.56 -2.82
CA GLY A 124 17.40 -4.65 -3.76
C GLY A 124 17.63 -3.37 -4.56
N LEU A 125 17.27 -2.21 -4.01
CA LEU A 125 17.52 -0.88 -4.60
C LEU A 125 18.86 -0.30 -4.17
N LEU A 126 19.35 -0.69 -3.00
CA LEU A 126 20.66 -0.31 -2.46
C LEU A 126 21.44 -1.56 -2.07
N ALA A 127 22.78 -1.43 -2.07
CA ALA A 127 23.66 -2.43 -1.48
C ALA A 127 23.56 -2.40 0.05
N ALA A 128 23.77 -3.55 0.69
CA ALA A 128 23.78 -3.71 2.14
C ALA A 128 25.08 -3.18 2.76
#